data_AF-A0A1W9GK61-F1
#
_entry.id   AF-A0A1W9GK61-F1
#
_cell.length_a   1.000
_cell.length_b   1.000
_cell.length_c   1.000
_cell.angle_alpha   90.00
_cell.angle_beta   90.00
_cell.angle_gamma   90.00
#
_symmetry.space_group_name_H-M   'P 1'
#
loop_
_entity.id
_entity.type
_entity.pdbx_description
1 polymer ?
#
loop_
_entity_poly.entity_id
_entity_poly.type
_entity_poly.pdbx_seq_one_letter_code
_entity_poly.pdbx_strand_id
1 'polypeptide(L)'
;MAITRAKRWKVQYPVQVFTDGLFVEGRTVDISLQGLRVATESSITQGACVVVRVLVLDGEYPVDCALYTVRWIDQGRIGLEASEISVVEQRRLQDRLASLDQDQEPVVESTIPRMTTEQPITSITGTVAGLWQLFFSRHHGISAPNRGLHSLQGSKR
;
A
#
# COMPACT_ATOMS: atom_id res chain seq x y z
N MET A 1 23.69 -12.75 -20.69
CA MET A 1 22.57 -13.33 -19.93
C MET A 1 21.54 -12.24 -19.70
N ALA A 2 20.30 -12.42 -20.15
CA ALA A 2 19.24 -11.46 -19.87
C ALA A 2 18.86 -11.59 -18.38
N ILE A 3 19.07 -10.53 -17.61
CA ILE A 3 18.59 -10.47 -16.23
C ILE A 3 17.09 -10.25 -16.31
N THR A 4 16.30 -11.32 -16.27
CA THR A 4 14.84 -11.19 -16.17
C THR A 4 14.54 -10.56 -14.83
N ARG A 5 14.11 -9.30 -14.84
CA ARG A 5 13.73 -8.56 -13.64
C ARG A 5 12.60 -9.32 -12.93
N ALA A 6 12.79 -9.66 -11.66
CA ALA A 6 11.78 -10.35 -10.88
C ALA A 6 10.46 -9.56 -10.90
N LYS A 7 9.35 -10.25 -11.12
CA LYS A 7 8.00 -9.68 -11.02
C LYS A 7 7.81 -9.07 -9.63
N ARG A 8 7.22 -7.88 -9.58
CA ARG A 8 6.91 -7.17 -8.33
C ARG A 8 5.43 -6.85 -8.27
N TRP A 9 4.79 -7.19 -7.16
CA TRP A 9 3.38 -6.93 -6.88
C TRP A 9 3.25 -5.67 -6.06
N LYS A 10 2.38 -4.74 -6.47
CA LYS A 10 2.10 -3.51 -5.74
C LYS A 10 1.05 -3.79 -4.67
N VAL A 11 1.50 -4.09 -3.45
CA VAL A 11 0.64 -4.39 -2.30
C VAL A 11 1.12 -3.63 -1.08
N GLN A 12 0.17 -3.24 -0.22
CA GLN A 12 0.43 -2.42 0.97
C GLN A 12 0.18 -3.18 2.27
N TYR A 13 1.02 -4.17 2.55
CA TYR A 13 1.00 -4.87 3.83
C TYR A 13 1.75 -4.07 4.89
N PRO A 14 1.24 -4.01 6.14
CA PRO A 14 2.02 -3.56 7.27
C PRO A 14 3.28 -4.42 7.42
N VAL A 15 4.40 -3.78 7.75
CA VAL A 15 5.66 -4.48 8.02
C VAL A 15 6.30 -3.98 9.30
N GLN A 16 7.01 -4.91 9.93
CA GLN A 16 7.87 -4.66 11.07
C GLN A 16 9.30 -4.97 10.66
N VAL A 17 10.20 -4.00 10.84
CA VAL A 17 11.61 -4.11 10.52
C VAL A 17 12.41 -4.03 11.82
N PHE A 18 13.22 -5.05 12.07
CA PHE A 18 14.05 -5.19 13.26
C PHE A 18 15.52 -5.15 12.84
N THR A 19 16.30 -4.30 13.50
CA THR A 19 17.75 -4.22 13.36
C THR A 19 18.35 -3.86 14.72
N ASP A 20 19.67 -3.92 14.89
CA ASP A 20 20.41 -3.64 16.14
C ASP A 20 19.78 -2.56 17.05
N GLY A 21 18.94 -3.00 17.99
CA GLY A 21 18.25 -2.14 18.97
C GLY A 21 17.16 -1.22 18.42
N LEU A 22 16.83 -1.30 17.12
CA LEU A 22 15.83 -0.46 16.47
C LEU A 22 14.64 -1.30 15.97
N PHE A 23 13.45 -0.83 16.30
CA PHE A 23 12.19 -1.33 15.77
C PHE A 23 11.55 -0.24 14.91
N VAL A 24 11.17 -0.59 13.69
CA VAL A 24 10.59 0.34 12.73
C VAL A 24 9.36 -0.29 12.10
N GLU A 25 8.26 0.46 12.10
CA GLU A 25 7.05 0.10 11.37
C GLU A 25 7.04 0.75 9.99
N GLY A 26 6.39 0.09 9.04
CA GLY A 26 6.23 0.60 7.70
C GLY A 26 5.12 -0.10 6.93
N ARG A 27 5.08 0.19 5.62
CA ARG A 27 4.22 -0.51 4.68
C ARG A 27 4.99 -0.89 3.43
N THR A 28 4.70 -2.06 2.88
CA THR A 28 5.24 -2.40 1.55
C THR A 28 4.68 -1.44 0.51
N VAL A 29 5.53 -1.02 -0.40
CA VAL A 29 5.15 -0.35 -1.65
C VAL A 29 4.99 -1.40 -2.74
N ASP A 30 5.91 -2.35 -2.77
CA ASP A 30 5.86 -3.54 -3.62
C ASP A 30 6.68 -4.69 -3.03
N ILE A 31 6.36 -5.91 -3.45
CA ILE A 31 6.95 -7.17 -2.97
C ILE A 31 7.35 -8.04 -4.17
N SER A 32 8.43 -8.79 -4.02
CA SER A 32 8.86 -9.85 -4.94
C SER A 32 9.52 -10.98 -4.16
N LEU A 33 9.79 -12.10 -4.82
CA LEU A 33 10.53 -13.21 -4.22
C LEU A 33 11.96 -12.83 -3.78
N GLN A 34 12.55 -11.80 -4.37
CA GLN A 34 13.94 -11.39 -4.12
C GLN A 34 14.05 -10.21 -3.15
N GLY A 35 12.94 -9.55 -2.81
CA GLY A 35 13.05 -8.28 -2.12
C GLY A 35 11.75 -7.52 -1.95
N LEU A 36 11.83 -6.51 -1.09
CA LEU A 36 10.73 -5.64 -0.69
C LEU A 36 11.11 -4.19 -0.96
N ARG A 37 10.11 -3.37 -1.26
CA ARG A 37 10.22 -1.93 -1.12
C ARG A 37 9.31 -1.52 0.02
N VAL A 38 9.84 -0.80 1.01
CA VAL A 38 9.08 -0.42 2.20
C VAL A 38 9.09 1.10 2.32
N ALA A 39 7.92 1.70 2.53
CA ALA A 39 7.77 3.08 2.96
C ALA A 39 7.77 3.11 4.48
N THR A 40 8.67 3.91 5.06
CA THR A 40 8.86 4.01 6.51
C THR A 40 9.63 5.27 6.87
N GLU A 41 9.32 5.85 8.03
CA GLU A 41 10.10 6.91 8.65
C GLU A 41 11.21 6.26 9.49
N SER A 42 12.36 6.01 8.86
CA SER A 42 13.42 5.16 9.40
C SER A 42 14.77 5.86 9.45
N SER A 43 15.52 5.62 10.52
CA SER A 43 16.96 5.94 10.65
C SER A 43 17.87 4.76 10.26
N ILE A 44 17.32 3.70 9.66
CA ILE A 44 18.10 2.55 9.18
C ILE A 44 19.09 3.01 8.10
N THR A 45 20.29 2.44 8.11
CA THR A 45 21.36 2.77 7.17
C THR A 45 21.41 1.80 6.00
N GLN A 46 21.88 2.28 4.84
CA GLN A 46 22.18 1.41 3.71
C GLN A 46 23.28 0.42 4.09
N GLY A 47 23.12 -0.84 3.69
CA GLY A 47 24.00 -1.96 4.04
C GLY A 47 23.61 -2.68 5.34
N ALA A 48 22.70 -2.14 6.15
CA ALA A 48 22.23 -2.81 7.35
C ALA A 48 21.55 -4.14 7.03
N CYS A 49 21.81 -5.14 7.86
CA CYS A 49 21.09 -6.42 7.87
C CYS A 49 19.89 -6.30 8.80
N VAL A 50 18.70 -6.57 8.28
CA VAL A 50 17.45 -6.38 8.99
C VAL A 50 16.59 -7.63 8.91
N VAL A 51 15.84 -7.92 9.97
CA VAL A 51 14.80 -8.95 9.96
C VAL A 51 13.48 -8.25 9.65
N VAL A 52 12.72 -8.79 8.70
CA VAL A 52 11.45 -8.18 8.26
C VAL A 52 10.32 -9.17 8.44
N ARG A 53 9.27 -8.74 9.14
CA ARG A 53 8.01 -9.46 9.27
C ARG A 53 6.93 -8.73 8.46
N VAL A 54 6.30 -9.45 7.53
CA VAL A 54 5.19 -8.92 6.72
C VAL A 54 3.87 -9.41 7.30
N LEU A 55 3.03 -8.47 7.75
CA LEU A 55 1.74 -8.78 8.38
C LEU A 55 0.66 -8.83 7.30
N VAL A 56 0.19 -10.03 6.97
CA VAL A 56 -0.93 -10.24 6.04
C VAL A 56 -2.24 -10.15 6.81
N LEU A 57 -3.20 -9.35 6.34
CA LEU A 57 -4.41 -9.01 7.10
C LEU A 57 -5.55 -10.05 7.00
N ASP A 58 -5.44 -11.05 6.13
CA ASP A 58 -6.53 -11.99 5.81
C ASP A 58 -6.57 -13.24 6.73
N GLY A 59 -6.07 -13.12 7.96
CA GLY A 59 -6.01 -14.24 8.92
C GLY A 59 -4.94 -15.29 8.62
N GLU A 60 -4.14 -15.09 7.57
CA GLU A 60 -2.96 -15.90 7.29
C GLU A 60 -1.83 -15.60 8.30
N TYR A 61 -0.99 -16.60 8.54
CA TYR A 61 0.23 -16.41 9.32
C TYR A 61 1.09 -15.30 8.68
N PRO A 62 1.70 -14.40 9.46
CA PRO A 62 2.65 -13.45 8.91
C PRO A 62 3.72 -14.22 8.14
N VAL A 63 4.13 -13.66 6.99
CA VAL A 63 5.34 -14.16 6.32
C VAL A 63 6.49 -13.71 7.20
N ASP A 64 6.96 -14.64 8.00
CA ASP A 64 7.93 -14.41 9.05
C ASP A 64 9.32 -14.51 8.45
N CYS A 65 9.96 -13.36 8.35
CA CYS A 65 11.39 -13.25 8.58
C CYS A 65 12.26 -13.96 7.53
N ALA A 66 12.58 -13.19 6.50
CA ALA A 66 13.87 -13.30 5.84
C ALA A 66 14.84 -12.28 6.44
N LEU A 67 16.12 -12.63 6.47
CA LEU A 67 17.19 -11.67 6.65
C LEU A 67 17.27 -10.87 5.35
N TYR A 68 17.21 -9.55 5.43
CA TYR A 68 17.35 -8.66 4.29
C TYR A 68 18.56 -7.74 4.47
N THR A 69 19.17 -7.34 3.36
CA THR A 69 20.10 -6.22 3.35
C THR A 69 19.45 -4.99 2.74
N VAL A 70 19.60 -3.84 3.41
CA VAL A 70 19.16 -2.55 2.88
C VAL A 70 20.07 -2.14 1.73
N ARG A 71 19.53 -2.10 0.51
CA ARG A 71 20.31 -1.80 -0.71
C ARG A 71 20.30 -0.34 -1.10
N TRP A 72 19.23 0.37 -0.79
CA TRP A 72 19.10 1.80 -1.07
C TRP A 72 18.08 2.44 -0.14
N ILE A 73 18.20 3.75 0.03
CA ILE A 73 17.29 4.59 0.79
C ILE A 73 16.99 5.82 -0.07
N ASP A 74 15.71 6.14 -0.23
CA ASP A 74 15.27 7.28 -1.02
C ASP A 74 13.92 7.79 -0.49
N GLN A 75 13.85 9.07 -0.13
CA GLN A 75 12.60 9.77 0.24
C GLN A 75 11.66 8.99 1.19
N GLY A 76 12.19 8.51 2.33
CA GLY A 76 11.38 7.73 3.30
C GLY A 76 11.01 6.34 2.81
N ARG A 77 11.76 5.80 1.84
CA ARG A 77 11.62 4.44 1.36
C ARG A 77 12.94 3.72 1.44
N ILE A 78 12.87 2.44 1.73
CA ILE A 78 14.02 1.54 1.74
C ILE A 78 13.80 0.39 0.76
N GLY A 79 14.86 0.05 0.05
CA GLY A 79 14.93 -1.14 -0.78
C GLY A 79 15.62 -2.27 -0.04
N LEU A 80 14.93 -3.39 0.09
CA LEU A 80 15.40 -4.56 0.81
C LEU A 80 15.60 -5.71 -0.19
N GLU A 81 16.77 -6.34 -0.16
CA GLU A 81 17.06 -7.57 -0.89
C GLU A 81 17.17 -8.73 0.10
N ALA A 82 16.52 -9.85 -0.21
CA ALA A 82 16.56 -11.03 0.65
C ALA A 82 17.99 -11.61 0.64
N SER A 83 18.59 -11.68 1.81
CA SER A 83 19.90 -12.28 2.04
C SER A 83 19.73 -13.77 2.37
N GLU A 84 18.79 -14.08 3.26
CA GLU A 84 18.46 -15.46 3.65
C GLU A 84 16.96 -15.58 3.88
N ILE A 85 16.34 -16.56 3.22
CA ILE A 85 14.94 -16.94 3.45
C ILE A 85 14.89 -18.45 3.63
N SER A 86 14.16 -18.91 4.65
CA SER A 86 13.96 -20.36 4.80
C SER A 86 13.12 -20.90 3.64
N VAL A 87 13.31 -22.16 3.26
CA VAL A 87 12.53 -22.80 2.18
C VAL A 87 11.02 -22.74 2.45
N VAL A 88 10.62 -22.87 3.72
CA VAL A 88 9.22 -22.80 4.14
C VAL A 88 8.66 -21.40 3.90
N GLU A 89 9.38 -20.36 4.33
CA GLU A 89 8.95 -18.96 4.16
C GLU A 89 9.00 -18.52 2.69
N GLN A 90 9.98 -19.01 1.94
CA GLN A 90 10.05 -18.77 0.50
C GLN A 90 8.86 -19.37 -0.24
N ARG A 91 8.46 -20.61 0.11
CA ARG A 91 7.26 -21.23 -0.45
C ARG A 91 6.00 -20.47 -0.05
N ARG A 92 5.85 -20.08 1.22
CA ARG A 92 4.71 -19.26 1.70
C ARG A 92 4.61 -17.95 0.93
N LEU A 93 5.73 -17.25 0.76
CA LEU A 93 5.78 -16.01 -0.02
C LEU A 93 5.42 -16.27 -1.49
N GLN A 94 5.92 -17.35 -2.09
CA GLN A 94 5.59 -17.72 -3.46
C GLN A 94 4.10 -18.01 -3.65
N ASP A 95 3.51 -18.83 -2.78
CA ASP A 95 2.09 -19.18 -2.83
C ASP A 95 1.22 -17.93 -2.66
N ARG A 96 1.60 -17.02 -1.75
CA ARG A 96 0.90 -15.74 -1.58
C ARG A 96 1.03 -14.81 -2.78
N LEU A 97 2.21 -14.70 -3.38
CA LEU A 97 2.39 -13.88 -4.58
C LEU A 97 1.64 -14.47 -5.78
N ALA A 98 1.46 -15.79 -5.84
CA ALA A 98 0.67 -16.45 -6.86
C ALA A 98 -0.85 -16.22 -6.66
N SER A 99 -1.36 -16.17 -5.43
CA SER A 99 -2.77 -15.85 -5.18
C SER A 99 -3.13 -14.41 -5.59
N LEU A 100 -2.21 -13.46 -5.40
CA LEU A 100 -2.37 -12.08 -5.87
C LEU A 100 -2.52 -11.94 -7.39
N ASP A 101 -2.09 -12.94 -8.17
CA ASP A 101 -2.32 -12.96 -9.61
C ASP A 101 -3.72 -13.42 -9.98
N GLN A 102 -4.35 -14.22 -9.11
CA GLN A 102 -5.72 -14.72 -9.30
C GLN A 102 -6.75 -13.69 -8.85
N ASP A 103 -6.45 -12.92 -7.80
CA ASP A 103 -7.33 -11.85 -7.31
C ASP A 103 -7.31 -10.59 -8.19
N GLN A 104 -6.37 -10.50 -9.13
CA GLN A 104 -6.38 -9.51 -10.21
C GLN A 104 -7.27 -10.02 -11.35
N GLU A 105 -8.58 -10.17 -11.10
CA GLU A 105 -9.57 -10.29 -12.18
C GLU A 105 -9.36 -9.12 -13.15
N PRO A 106 -9.24 -9.36 -14.47
CA PRO A 106 -9.09 -8.28 -15.42
C PRO A 106 -10.32 -7.38 -15.29
N VAL A 107 -10.09 -6.08 -15.10
CA VAL A 107 -11.12 -5.08 -15.40
C VAL A 107 -11.43 -5.28 -16.88
N VAL A 108 -12.45 -6.09 -17.16
CA VAL A 108 -13.04 -6.19 -18.48
C VAL A 108 -13.63 -4.81 -18.72
N GLU A 109 -12.84 -3.96 -19.38
CA GLU A 109 -13.34 -2.75 -20.00
C GLU A 109 -14.43 -3.23 -20.97
N SER A 110 -15.67 -3.10 -20.49
CA SER A 110 -16.87 -3.44 -21.22
C SER A 110 -16.80 -2.68 -22.53
N THR A 111 -16.36 -3.38 -23.57
CA THR A 111 -16.35 -2.90 -24.93
C THR A 111 -17.81 -2.78 -25.30
N ILE A 112 -18.38 -1.60 -25.05
CA ILE A 112 -19.62 -1.19 -25.68
C ILE A 112 -19.33 -1.28 -27.18
N PRO A 113 -20.00 -2.16 -27.95
CA PRO A 113 -19.84 -2.13 -29.39
C PRO A 113 -20.30 -0.76 -29.86
N ARG A 114 -19.34 0.01 -30.39
CA ARG A 114 -19.57 1.29 -31.03
C ARG A 114 -20.41 1.02 -32.28
N MET A 115 -21.73 0.92 -32.12
CA MET A 115 -22.66 0.94 -33.25
C MET A 115 -22.65 2.36 -33.81
N THR A 116 -22.01 2.49 -34.96
CA THR A 116 -22.18 3.65 -35.84
C THR A 116 -23.59 3.61 -36.39
N THR A 117 -24.48 4.45 -35.86
CA THR A 117 -25.74 4.76 -36.53
C THR A 117 -25.88 6.27 -36.54
N GLU A 118 -25.67 6.83 -37.73
CA GLU A 118 -26.01 8.21 -38.04
C GLU A 118 -27.51 8.47 -37.81
N GLN A 119 -27.87 9.77 -37.71
CA GLN A 119 -29.19 10.40 -37.95
C GLN A 119 -29.82 11.04 -36.69
N PRO A 120 -30.66 12.09 -36.84
CA PRO A 120 -30.28 13.47 -36.56
C PRO A 120 -31.00 14.03 -35.32
N ILE A 121 -30.51 15.18 -34.86
CA ILE A 121 -31.05 15.92 -33.71
C ILE A 121 -32.51 16.35 -34.00
N THR A 122 -33.45 15.84 -33.22
CA THR A 122 -34.68 16.58 -32.88
C THR A 122 -34.95 16.47 -31.39
N SER A 123 -34.86 17.62 -30.75
CA SER A 123 -35.35 18.03 -29.42
C SER A 123 -36.46 17.17 -28.84
N ILE A 124 -36.41 16.88 -27.52
CA ILE A 124 -37.50 17.13 -26.54
C ILE A 124 -36.97 16.86 -25.12
N THR A 125 -37.29 17.82 -24.26
CA THR A 125 -37.09 17.96 -22.82
C THR A 125 -37.47 16.72 -22.00
N GLY A 126 -36.59 16.31 -21.08
CA GLY A 126 -36.89 15.29 -20.07
C GLY A 126 -35.80 15.20 -19.00
N THR A 127 -36.08 15.81 -17.85
CA THR A 127 -35.25 15.79 -16.64
C THR A 127 -35.24 14.40 -15.99
N VAL A 128 -34.06 13.80 -15.84
CA VAL A 128 -33.73 12.81 -14.79
C VAL A 128 -32.22 12.96 -14.54
N ALA A 129 -31.75 13.75 -13.57
CA ALA A 129 -31.80 13.52 -12.12
C ALA A 129 -31.24 12.15 -11.71
N GLY A 130 -30.00 12.15 -11.22
CA GLY A 130 -29.45 11.14 -10.32
C GLY A 130 -28.64 10.02 -10.98
N LEU A 131 -27.31 10.03 -10.79
CA LEU A 131 -26.61 9.09 -9.89
C LEU A 131 -25.07 9.24 -9.97
N TRP A 132 -24.52 10.43 -9.66
CA TRP A 132 -23.07 10.64 -9.55
C TRP A 132 -22.66 11.10 -8.14
N GLN A 133 -23.07 10.35 -7.11
CA GLN A 133 -22.79 10.69 -5.71
C GLN A 133 -22.35 9.51 -4.81
N LEU A 134 -21.47 8.61 -5.26
CA LEU A 134 -20.91 7.60 -4.34
C LEU A 134 -19.39 7.36 -4.39
N PHE A 135 -18.60 8.08 -5.19
CA PHE A 135 -17.15 7.77 -5.31
C PHE A 135 -16.16 8.88 -4.98
N PHE A 136 -16.60 10.02 -4.44
CA PHE A 136 -15.68 11.05 -3.96
C PHE A 136 -16.04 11.56 -2.55
N SER A 137 -15.67 10.81 -1.53
CA SER A 137 -15.47 11.37 -0.18
C SER A 137 -14.00 11.68 0.01
N ARG A 138 -13.61 12.86 -0.47
CA ARG A 138 -12.37 13.56 -0.16
C ARG A 138 -12.63 14.38 1.10
N HIS A 139 -12.17 13.93 2.27
CA HIS A 139 -12.09 14.81 3.45
C HIS A 139 -10.69 15.42 3.54
N HIS A 140 -10.53 16.59 2.92
CA HIS A 140 -9.66 17.64 3.43
C HIS A 140 -10.58 18.80 3.81
N GLY A 141 -10.52 19.22 5.08
CA GLY A 141 -11.22 20.38 5.58
C GLY A 141 -10.51 20.92 6.82
N ILE A 142 -9.50 21.74 6.59
CA ILE A 142 -8.83 22.56 7.61
C ILE A 142 -9.67 23.83 7.82
N SER A 143 -9.95 24.17 9.08
CA SER A 143 -9.62 25.45 9.76
C SER A 143 -10.74 26.02 10.63
N ALA A 144 -10.30 26.47 11.81
CA ALA A 144 -11.01 27.25 12.84
C ALA A 144 -11.26 28.71 12.36
N PRO A 145 -11.89 29.68 13.13
CA PRO A 145 -11.42 30.08 14.47
C PRO A 145 -12.43 30.70 15.48
N ASN A 146 -12.00 30.65 16.76
CA ASN A 146 -12.06 31.64 17.86
C ASN A 146 -13.34 32.13 18.61
N ARG A 147 -13.15 32.10 19.94
CA ARG A 147 -13.41 33.12 21.00
C ARG A 147 -14.68 33.05 21.89
N GLY A 148 -14.41 33.08 23.20
CA GLY A 148 -15.32 33.42 24.31
C GLY A 148 -15.00 32.61 25.58
N LEU A 149 -13.88 32.84 26.29
CA LEU A 149 -13.80 33.66 27.52
C LEU A 149 -14.97 33.46 28.51
N HIS A 150 -14.73 32.78 29.63
CA HIS A 150 -14.95 33.34 30.97
C HIS A 150 -14.26 32.52 32.08
N SER A 151 -13.67 33.27 33.00
CA SER A 151 -12.88 32.92 34.19
C SER A 151 -13.74 32.39 35.35
N LEU A 152 -13.13 31.60 36.26
CA LEU A 152 -13.21 31.63 37.75
C LEU A 152 -12.52 30.34 38.26
N GLN A 153 -11.26 30.33 38.73
CA GLN A 153 -10.68 30.90 39.96
C GLN A 153 -11.07 30.16 41.26
N GLY A 154 -10.05 29.63 41.95
CA GLY A 154 -10.03 29.24 43.36
C GLY A 154 -10.18 27.74 43.63
N SER A 155 -9.56 27.11 44.63
CA SER A 155 -8.65 27.58 45.66
C SER A 155 -8.06 26.34 46.37
N LYS A 156 -6.82 26.49 46.82
CA LYS A 156 -6.02 25.67 47.76
C LYS A 156 -6.82 24.85 48.79
N ARG A 157 -6.36 23.63 49.08
CA ARG A 157 -5.50 23.32 50.25
C ARG A 157 -4.72 22.04 50.01
#